data_AF-A0A6A6BCM5-F1
#
_entry.id   AF-A0A6A6BCM5-F1
#
_cell.length_a   1.000
_cell.length_b   1.000
_cell.length_c   1.000
_cell.angle_alpha   90.00
_cell.angle_beta   90.00
_cell.angle_gamma   90.00
#
_symmetry.space_group_name_H-M   'P 1'
#
loop_
_entity.id
_entity.type
_entity.pdbx_description
1 polymer ?
#
loop_
_entity_poly.entity_id
_entity_poly.type
_entity_poly.pdbx_seq_one_letter_code
_entity_poly.pdbx_strand_id
1 'polypeptide(L)'
;MSDSKPPFNFLGLSPEIRLLIYHHVLSGIIYVNLRQDEPGCITSFKADIGDYRYKTLTPAIIRTCKQICHEVAPILYSRNSFLLSPRLFIDWLDTIGPVNVKYLRYLKVFVPPMYTVEKPNKMRGPPPGKDRPTDWYAVLNELGREATNLRLVTIEWQANVRHGEYGGGKDMELVRCLGTLHVEKLTLAGFYARHWPDYLRAQMGQAIVVEMPPHNDLMARRLREFQEGTEDLVP
;
A
#
# COMPACT_ATOMS: atom_id res chain seq x y z
N MET A 1 -22.21 48.71 5.10
CA MET A 1 -22.65 47.51 5.83
C MET A 1 -22.33 46.33 4.92
N SER A 2 -21.41 45.45 5.31
CA SER A 2 -21.06 44.29 4.47
C SER A 2 -22.10 43.20 4.69
N ASP A 3 -22.83 42.83 3.64
CA ASP A 3 -23.64 41.61 3.58
C ASP A 3 -22.71 40.39 3.63
N SER A 4 -22.35 39.93 4.82
CA SER A 4 -21.72 38.63 4.97
C SER A 4 -22.81 37.56 4.88
N LYS A 5 -22.82 36.81 3.77
CA LYS A 5 -23.64 35.61 3.66
C LYS A 5 -23.33 34.67 4.83
N PRO A 6 -24.35 34.02 5.42
CA PRO A 6 -24.13 33.07 6.49
C PRO A 6 -23.22 31.92 6.00
N PRO A 7 -22.36 31.38 6.88
CA PRO A 7 -21.48 30.29 6.53
C PRO A 7 -22.29 29.06 6.07
N PHE A 8 -21.86 28.45 4.98
CA PHE A 8 -22.51 27.26 4.43
C PHE A 8 -22.42 26.09 5.41
N ASN A 9 -23.57 25.56 5.84
CA ASN A 9 -23.62 24.39 6.72
C ASN A 9 -23.57 23.09 5.90
N PHE A 10 -22.35 22.63 5.61
CA PHE A 10 -22.12 21.39 4.86
C PHE A 10 -22.76 20.15 5.53
N LEU A 11 -22.79 20.08 6.86
CA LEU A 11 -23.40 18.96 7.58
C LEU A 11 -24.93 19.01 7.59
N GLY A 12 -25.52 20.15 7.22
CA GLY A 12 -26.96 20.30 6.99
C GLY A 12 -27.44 19.70 5.67
N LEU A 13 -26.52 19.32 4.77
CA LEU A 13 -26.87 18.58 3.55
C LEU A 13 -27.36 17.17 3.89
N SER A 14 -28.08 16.53 2.97
CA SER A 14 -28.39 15.10 3.14
C SER A 14 -27.11 14.24 2.98
N PRO A 15 -27.05 13.04 3.58
CA PRO A 15 -25.91 12.14 3.41
C PRO A 15 -25.59 11.87 1.94
N GLU A 16 -26.59 11.75 1.08
CA GLU A 16 -26.43 11.49 -0.36
C GLU A 16 -25.67 12.63 -1.04
N ILE A 17 -26.00 13.89 -0.73
CA ILE A 17 -25.31 15.05 -1.28
C ILE A 17 -23.88 15.14 -0.73
N ARG A 18 -23.66 14.88 0.56
CA ARG A 18 -22.30 14.84 1.12
C ARG A 18 -21.44 13.78 0.46
N LEU A 19 -21.98 12.57 0.22
CA LEU A 19 -21.29 11.49 -0.48
C LEU A 19 -20.94 11.87 -1.92
N LEU A 20 -21.80 12.60 -2.64
CA LEU A 20 -21.48 13.13 -3.97
C LEU A 20 -20.33 14.15 -3.92
N ILE A 21 -20.30 15.01 -2.90
CA ILE A 21 -19.21 15.97 -2.72
C ILE A 21 -17.90 15.25 -2.36
N TYR A 22 -17.92 14.33 -1.41
CA TYR A 22 -16.75 13.51 -1.07
C TYR A 22 -16.25 12.71 -2.26
N HIS A 23 -17.16 12.15 -3.06
CA HIS A 23 -16.82 11.47 -4.30
C HIS A 23 -16.04 12.39 -5.24
N HIS A 24 -16.44 13.66 -5.39
CA HIS A 24 -15.72 14.60 -6.24
C HIS A 24 -14.36 15.01 -5.66
N VAL A 25 -14.31 15.28 -4.36
CA VAL A 25 -13.11 15.85 -3.69
C VAL A 25 -12.04 14.78 -3.42
N LEU A 26 -12.45 13.54 -3.16
CA LEU A 26 -11.55 12.47 -2.68
C LEU A 26 -11.28 11.39 -3.72
N SER A 27 -11.89 11.48 -4.91
CA SER A 27 -11.53 10.60 -6.03
C SER A 27 -10.37 11.20 -6.79
N GLY A 28 -9.20 10.57 -6.70
CA GLY A 28 -8.00 10.96 -7.42
C GLY A 28 -6.93 9.89 -7.29
N ILE A 29 -5.75 10.15 -7.85
CA ILE A 29 -4.55 9.36 -7.53
C ILE A 29 -3.86 10.08 -6.38
N ILE A 30 -4.24 9.74 -5.14
CA ILE A 30 -3.53 10.22 -3.96
C ILE A 30 -2.36 9.27 -3.71
N TYR A 31 -1.14 9.71 -4.04
CA TYR A 31 0.07 9.03 -3.60
C TYR A 31 0.27 9.32 -2.11
N VAL A 32 -0.26 8.45 -1.24
CA VAL A 32 0.16 8.47 0.16
C VAL A 32 1.55 7.84 0.21
N ASN A 33 2.57 8.67 0.10
CA ASN A 33 3.93 8.24 0.30
C ASN A 33 4.15 8.10 1.81
N LEU A 34 3.98 6.88 2.31
CA LEU A 34 4.45 6.52 3.64
C LEU A 34 5.99 6.52 3.58
N ARG A 35 6.60 7.71 3.65
CA ARG A 35 8.03 7.87 3.90
C ARG A 35 8.19 8.25 5.35
N GLN A 36 9.16 7.62 6.01
CA GLN A 36 9.65 8.08 7.30
C GLN A 36 10.33 9.43 7.06
N ASP A 37 9.60 10.52 7.24
CA ASP A 37 10.24 11.74 7.72
C ASP A 37 10.66 11.46 9.18
N GLU A 38 11.82 11.98 9.57
CA GLU A 38 12.59 11.62 10.75
C GLU A 38 11.79 11.29 12.04
N PRO A 39 12.25 10.33 12.86
CA PRO A 39 11.58 9.97 14.10
C PRO A 39 11.66 11.14 15.09
N GLY A 40 10.60 11.96 15.17
CA GLY A 40 10.64 13.13 16.05
C GLY A 40 9.35 13.91 16.28
N CYS A 41 8.25 13.64 15.59
CA CYS A 41 7.03 14.43 15.80
C CYS A 41 5.74 13.58 15.83
N ILE A 42 5.60 12.78 16.89
CA ILE A 42 4.27 12.42 17.37
C ILE A 42 3.88 13.50 18.39
N THR A 43 3.20 14.56 17.94
CA THR A 43 2.50 15.44 18.88
C THR A 43 1.26 14.71 19.38
N SER A 44 1.42 13.84 20.39
CA SER A 44 0.28 13.29 21.11
C SER A 44 -0.32 14.42 21.97
N PHE A 45 -1.39 15.06 21.51
CA PHE A 45 -2.21 15.89 22.39
C PHE A 45 -3.01 14.95 23.31
N LYS A 46 -2.55 14.76 24.54
CA LYS A 46 -3.39 14.20 25.61
C LYS A 46 -4.40 15.27 25.99
N ALA A 47 -5.61 15.19 25.46
CA ALA A 47 -6.74 15.96 25.96
C ALA A 47 -7.19 15.32 27.28
N ASP A 48 -6.94 16.00 28.39
CA ASP A 48 -7.40 15.57 29.70
C ASP A 48 -8.92 15.78 29.80
N ILE A 49 -9.68 14.70 29.93
CA ILE A 49 -11.16 14.67 29.87
C ILE A 49 -11.80 15.32 31.12
N GLY A 50 -10.99 15.76 32.09
CA GLY A 50 -11.42 16.40 33.34
C GLY A 50 -11.76 17.89 33.28
N ASP A 51 -11.38 18.63 32.23
CA ASP A 51 -11.64 20.09 32.15
C ASP A 51 -13.11 20.35 31.72
N TYR A 52 -13.91 20.87 32.65
CA TYR A 52 -15.34 21.15 32.52
C TYR A 52 -15.67 22.14 31.37
N ARG A 53 -14.69 22.82 30.80
CA ARG A 53 -14.85 23.74 29.66
C ARG A 53 -14.96 23.06 28.30
N TYR A 54 -14.71 21.74 28.20
CA TYR A 54 -14.73 20.99 26.93
C TYR A 54 -15.85 19.94 26.83
N LYS A 55 -16.73 19.82 27.84
CA LYS A 55 -17.73 18.72 27.92
C LYS A 55 -18.75 18.68 26.77
N THR A 56 -19.05 19.80 26.13
CA THR A 56 -20.07 19.88 25.05
C THR A 56 -19.47 20.02 23.66
N LEU A 57 -18.31 20.67 23.52
CA LEU A 57 -17.61 20.83 22.25
C LEU A 57 -17.00 19.49 21.77
N THR A 58 -16.46 18.70 22.70
CA THR A 58 -15.71 17.47 22.38
C THR A 58 -16.60 16.36 21.81
N PRO A 59 -17.80 16.04 22.37
CA PRO A 59 -18.62 14.97 21.83
C PRO A 59 -19.24 15.28 20.47
N ALA A 60 -19.65 16.54 20.23
CA ALA A 60 -20.21 16.95 18.94
C ALA A 60 -19.14 16.96 17.85
N ILE A 61 -17.95 17.48 18.13
CA ILE A 61 -16.81 17.43 17.19
C ILE A 61 -16.40 15.97 16.95
N ILE A 62 -16.24 15.15 18.00
CA ILE A 62 -15.91 13.72 17.83
C ILE A 62 -16.99 13.01 17.02
N ARG A 63 -18.28 13.27 17.27
CA ARG A 63 -19.38 12.66 16.52
C ARG A 63 -19.34 13.07 15.05
N THR A 64 -19.14 14.35 14.78
CA THR A 64 -18.99 14.89 13.43
C THR A 64 -17.78 14.28 12.73
N CYS A 65 -16.60 14.28 13.37
CA CYS A 65 -15.41 13.66 12.82
C CYS A 65 -15.63 12.16 12.57
N LYS A 66 -16.25 11.43 13.50
CA LYS A 66 -16.60 10.01 13.31
C LYS A 66 -17.56 9.80 12.15
N GLN A 67 -18.57 10.65 12.01
CA GLN A 67 -19.54 10.59 10.93
C GLN A 67 -18.87 10.86 9.58
N ILE A 68 -18.08 11.93 9.48
CA ILE A 68 -17.30 12.25 8.28
C ILE A 68 -16.35 11.09 7.96
N CYS A 69 -15.61 10.58 8.94
CA CYS A 69 -14.71 9.44 8.73
C CYS A 69 -15.45 8.19 8.23
N HIS A 70 -16.62 7.87 8.78
CA HIS A 70 -17.42 6.73 8.32
C HIS A 70 -17.96 6.93 6.90
N GLU A 71 -18.45 8.14 6.58
CA GLU A 71 -18.98 8.47 5.25
C GLU A 71 -17.86 8.49 4.19
N VAL A 72 -16.66 8.94 4.57
CA VAL A 72 -15.52 9.13 3.66
C VAL A 72 -14.72 7.85 3.45
N ALA A 73 -14.54 7.02 4.49
CA ALA A 73 -13.61 5.89 4.42
C ALA A 73 -13.85 4.96 3.22
N PRO A 74 -15.07 4.53 2.88
CA PRO A 74 -15.31 3.69 1.71
C PRO A 74 -14.86 4.37 0.41
N ILE A 75 -15.07 5.69 0.27
CA ILE A 75 -14.69 6.45 -0.92
C ILE A 75 -13.17 6.59 -1.00
N LEU A 76 -12.53 6.96 0.12
CA LEU A 76 -11.09 7.16 0.19
C LEU A 76 -10.33 5.86 -0.18
N TYR A 77 -10.64 4.75 0.48
CA TYR A 77 -9.88 3.51 0.30
C TYR A 77 -10.22 2.75 -0.98
N SER A 78 -11.45 2.86 -1.50
CA SER A 78 -11.85 2.13 -2.70
C SER A 78 -11.51 2.79 -4.02
N ARG A 79 -11.10 4.06 -3.99
CA ARG A 79 -10.88 4.86 -5.21
C ARG A 79 -9.48 5.39 -5.39
N ASN A 80 -8.69 5.34 -4.32
CA ASN A 80 -7.31 5.77 -4.36
C ASN A 80 -6.39 4.56 -4.50
N SER A 81 -5.22 4.80 -5.08
CA SER A 81 -4.14 3.81 -5.15
C SER A 81 -3.13 4.09 -4.04
N PHE A 82 -2.84 3.09 -3.23
CA PHE A 82 -1.89 3.24 -2.13
C PHE A 82 -0.52 2.68 -2.52
N LEU A 83 0.51 3.43 -2.14
CA LEU A 83 1.91 3.10 -2.38
C LEU A 83 2.51 2.49 -1.11
N LEU A 84 3.09 1.29 -1.22
CA LEU A 84 3.53 0.53 -0.05
C LEU A 84 5.04 0.61 0.19
N SER A 85 5.42 0.98 1.42
CA SER A 85 6.64 0.51 2.09
C SER A 85 6.21 -0.51 3.15
N PRO A 86 6.79 -1.72 3.19
CA PRO A 86 6.34 -2.83 4.04
C PRO A 86 6.17 -2.49 5.51
N ARG A 87 7.17 -1.84 6.10
CA ARG A 87 7.17 -1.53 7.54
C ARG A 87 6.04 -0.59 7.91
N LEU A 88 5.92 0.50 7.17
CA LEU A 88 4.90 1.51 7.43
C LEU A 88 3.50 1.01 7.06
N PHE A 89 3.42 -0.01 6.22
CA PHE A 89 2.15 -0.56 5.80
C PHE A 89 1.46 -1.37 6.89
N ILE A 90 2.19 -2.19 7.65
CA ILE A 90 1.59 -2.92 8.78
C ILE A 90 1.00 -1.94 9.80
N ASP A 91 1.81 -0.96 10.23
CA ASP A 91 1.35 0.07 11.17
C ASP A 91 0.14 0.85 10.61
N TRP A 92 0.11 1.07 9.30
CA TRP A 92 -1.01 1.73 8.64
C TRP A 92 -2.26 0.84 8.57
N LEU A 93 -2.14 -0.45 8.24
CA LEU A 93 -3.26 -1.40 8.26
C LEU A 93 -3.90 -1.46 9.65
N ASP A 94 -3.07 -1.51 10.70
CA ASP A 94 -3.52 -1.47 12.09
C ASP A 94 -4.24 -0.15 12.41
N THR A 95 -3.69 0.97 11.92
CA THR A 95 -4.25 2.31 12.14
C THR A 95 -5.61 2.50 11.47
N ILE A 96 -5.76 2.05 10.22
CA ILE A 96 -7.04 2.19 9.50
C ILE A 96 -8.06 1.15 9.99
N GLY A 97 -7.59 0.02 10.51
CA GLY A 97 -8.39 -1.05 11.08
C GLY A 97 -9.10 -1.92 10.03
N PRO A 98 -9.55 -3.13 10.42
CA PRO A 98 -9.99 -4.18 9.50
C PRO A 98 -11.22 -3.81 8.66
N VAL A 99 -12.10 -2.93 9.18
CA VAL A 99 -13.25 -2.43 8.42
C VAL A 99 -12.81 -1.64 7.19
N ASN A 100 -11.76 -0.82 7.32
CA ASN A 100 -11.27 0.03 6.25
C ASN A 100 -10.34 -0.72 5.28
N VAL A 101 -9.60 -1.71 5.76
CA VAL A 101 -8.79 -2.61 4.91
C VAL A 101 -9.66 -3.28 3.85
N LYS A 102 -10.90 -3.67 4.20
CA LYS A 102 -11.87 -4.25 3.26
C LYS A 102 -12.30 -3.30 2.14
N TYR A 103 -12.08 -2.00 2.27
CA TYR A 103 -12.39 -1.05 1.20
C TYR A 103 -11.24 -0.90 0.20
N LEU A 104 -10.04 -1.39 0.49
CA LEU A 104 -8.90 -1.29 -0.41
C LEU A 104 -9.20 -2.00 -1.73
N ARG A 105 -8.98 -1.29 -2.84
CA ARG A 105 -9.18 -1.83 -4.21
C ARG A 105 -7.95 -1.78 -5.08
N TYR A 106 -7.10 -0.77 -4.89
CA TYR A 106 -5.98 -0.51 -5.79
C TYR A 106 -4.70 -0.32 -4.98
N LEU A 107 -3.73 -1.19 -5.18
CA LEU A 107 -2.44 -1.13 -4.50
C LEU A 107 -1.31 -1.13 -5.52
N LYS A 108 -0.30 -0.29 -5.29
CA LYS A 108 0.97 -0.34 -6.00
C LYS A 108 2.09 -0.59 -5.02
N VAL A 109 2.87 -1.63 -5.31
CA VAL A 109 3.93 -2.16 -4.48
C VAL A 109 5.24 -2.04 -5.23
N PHE A 110 6.25 -1.45 -4.59
CA PHE A 110 7.60 -1.37 -5.16
C PHE A 110 8.56 -2.15 -4.27
N VAL A 111 9.10 -3.24 -4.80
CA VAL A 111 10.15 -3.99 -4.13
C VAL A 111 11.48 -3.31 -4.44
N PRO A 112 12.17 -2.70 -3.47
CA PRO A 112 13.36 -1.91 -3.73
C PRO A 112 14.52 -2.80 -4.21
N PRO A 113 15.52 -2.25 -4.92
CA PRO A 113 16.68 -3.01 -5.38
C PRO A 113 17.45 -3.68 -4.25
N MET A 114 17.59 -2.99 -3.12
CA MET A 114 18.32 -3.43 -1.92
C MET A 114 17.49 -4.40 -1.04
N TYR A 115 16.73 -5.30 -1.66
CA TYR A 115 16.06 -6.38 -0.96
C TYR A 115 17.07 -7.46 -0.56
N THR A 116 17.31 -7.65 0.73
CA THR A 116 18.35 -8.57 1.20
C THR A 116 17.74 -9.86 1.76
N VAL A 117 17.80 -10.95 1.00
CA VAL A 117 17.55 -12.33 1.49
C VAL A 117 18.78 -12.91 2.18
N GLU A 118 19.97 -12.46 1.75
CA GLU A 118 21.22 -13.04 2.20
C GLU A 118 21.64 -12.53 3.57
N LYS A 119 22.09 -13.49 4.38
CA LYS A 119 22.40 -13.41 5.81
C LYS A 119 23.05 -12.06 6.14
N PRO A 120 22.56 -11.34 7.16
CA PRO A 120 23.28 -10.18 7.66
C PRO A 120 24.72 -10.62 7.87
N ASN A 121 25.66 -9.89 7.27
CA ASN A 121 27.07 -10.07 7.56
C ASN A 121 27.16 -10.12 9.09
N LYS A 122 27.66 -11.21 9.69
CA LYS A 122 27.48 -11.47 11.14
C LYS A 122 28.02 -10.33 12.04
N MET A 123 28.79 -9.40 11.47
CA MET A 123 29.34 -8.20 12.12
C MET A 123 28.53 -6.91 11.90
N ARG A 124 27.62 -6.84 10.92
CA ARG A 124 26.73 -5.69 10.69
C ARG A 124 25.37 -6.24 10.28
N GLY A 125 24.41 -6.19 11.20
CA GLY A 125 23.00 -6.39 10.89
C GLY A 125 22.55 -5.49 9.73
N PRO A 126 21.35 -5.72 9.15
CA PRO A 126 20.83 -4.80 8.15
C PRO A 126 20.86 -3.39 8.74
N PRO A 127 21.25 -2.36 7.97
CA PRO A 127 21.23 -0.99 8.45
C PRO A 127 19.88 -0.69 9.10
N PRO A 128 19.84 -0.05 10.29
CA PRO A 128 18.59 0.31 10.92
C PRO A 128 17.76 1.14 9.93
N GLY A 129 16.49 0.77 9.77
CA GLY A 129 15.56 1.47 8.87
C GLY A 129 15.33 0.84 7.48
N LYS A 130 15.97 -0.29 7.13
CA LYS A 130 15.68 -0.99 5.86
C LYS A 130 14.61 -2.09 6.01
N ASP A 131 13.72 -2.19 5.02
CA ASP A 131 12.72 -3.25 4.92
C ASP A 131 13.38 -4.63 4.80
N ARG A 132 12.95 -5.58 5.63
CA ARG A 132 13.42 -6.98 5.58
C ARG A 132 12.49 -7.82 4.71
N PRO A 133 12.95 -8.93 4.11
CA PRO A 133 12.07 -9.88 3.43
C PRO A 133 10.87 -10.32 4.27
N THR A 134 11.07 -10.55 5.57
CA THR A 134 9.98 -10.91 6.50
C THR A 134 8.91 -9.85 6.63
N ASP A 135 9.27 -8.57 6.50
CA ASP A 135 8.32 -7.46 6.59
C ASP A 135 7.39 -7.50 5.34
N TRP A 136 7.92 -7.92 4.18
CA TRP A 136 7.13 -8.13 2.97
C TRP A 136 6.14 -9.30 3.09
N TYR A 137 6.59 -10.43 3.62
CA TYR A 137 5.73 -11.61 3.80
C TYR A 137 4.57 -11.29 4.75
N ALA A 138 4.87 -10.58 5.86
CA ALA A 138 3.85 -10.15 6.82
C ALA A 138 2.78 -9.27 6.15
N VAL A 139 3.19 -8.29 5.34
CA VAL A 139 2.26 -7.43 4.60
C VAL A 139 1.40 -8.21 3.62
N LEU A 140 2.01 -9.07 2.81
CA LEU A 140 1.28 -9.83 1.80
C LEU A 140 0.30 -10.83 2.45
N ASN A 141 0.71 -11.49 3.53
CA ASN A 141 -0.18 -12.40 4.26
C ASN A 141 -1.35 -11.65 4.91
N GLU A 142 -1.09 -10.49 5.52
CA GLU A 142 -2.15 -9.69 6.12
C GLU A 142 -3.13 -9.15 5.07
N LEU A 143 -2.63 -8.71 3.91
CA LEU A 143 -3.46 -8.35 2.76
C LEU A 143 -4.29 -9.54 2.27
N GLY A 144 -3.68 -10.71 2.11
CA GLY A 144 -4.38 -11.93 1.67
C GLY A 144 -5.52 -12.33 2.62
N ARG A 145 -5.36 -12.02 3.91
CA ARG A 145 -6.31 -12.33 4.99
C ARG A 145 -7.44 -11.30 5.11
N GLU A 146 -7.12 -10.01 5.09
CA GLU A 146 -8.07 -8.94 5.44
C GLU A 146 -8.60 -8.15 4.23
N ALA A 147 -7.84 -8.03 3.14
CA ALA A 147 -8.18 -7.20 2.00
C ALA A 147 -9.00 -7.99 0.95
N THR A 148 -10.29 -8.18 1.22
CA THR A 148 -11.16 -9.06 0.42
C THR A 148 -11.71 -8.44 -0.87
N ASN A 149 -11.49 -7.14 -1.13
CA ASN A 149 -12.04 -6.43 -2.28
C ASN A 149 -10.96 -5.85 -3.22
N LEU A 150 -9.74 -6.39 -3.17
CA LEU A 150 -8.66 -5.93 -4.04
C LEU A 150 -9.04 -6.19 -5.51
N ARG A 151 -8.94 -5.15 -6.33
CA ARG A 151 -9.22 -5.20 -7.77
C ARG A 151 -7.97 -5.21 -8.60
N LEU A 152 -7.04 -4.32 -8.28
CA LEU A 152 -5.75 -4.24 -8.96
C LEU A 152 -4.64 -4.16 -7.95
N VAL A 153 -3.71 -5.09 -8.03
CA VAL A 153 -2.43 -5.00 -7.36
C VAL A 153 -1.36 -4.93 -8.44
N THR A 154 -0.50 -3.92 -8.39
CA THR A 154 0.69 -3.83 -9.23
C THR A 154 1.91 -4.03 -8.36
N ILE A 155 2.77 -4.98 -8.72
CA ILE A 155 4.04 -5.21 -8.03
C ILE A 155 5.18 -4.98 -9.02
N GLU A 156 6.07 -4.08 -8.63
CA GLU A 156 7.21 -3.67 -9.43
C GLU A 156 8.50 -4.02 -8.68
N TRP A 157 9.27 -4.96 -9.22
CA TRP A 157 10.60 -5.30 -8.72
C TRP A 157 11.63 -4.36 -9.31
N GLN A 158 12.05 -3.39 -8.52
CA GLN A 158 13.08 -2.45 -8.91
C GLN A 158 14.45 -3.14 -8.87
N ALA A 159 15.34 -2.69 -9.75
CA ALA A 159 16.71 -3.16 -9.79
C ALA A 159 17.71 -2.01 -9.91
N ASN A 160 18.87 -2.25 -9.34
CA ASN A 160 20.07 -1.46 -9.51
C ASN A 160 21.08 -2.33 -10.26
N VAL A 161 20.90 -2.39 -11.58
CA VAL A 161 21.66 -3.25 -12.49
C VAL A 161 23.18 -3.02 -12.39
N ARG A 162 23.61 -1.80 -12.06
CA ARG A 162 25.04 -1.47 -11.90
C ARG A 162 25.69 -2.24 -10.75
N HIS A 163 24.92 -2.54 -9.71
CA HIS A 163 25.38 -3.23 -8.51
C HIS A 163 24.92 -4.69 -8.45
N GLY A 164 24.23 -5.19 -9.49
CA GLY A 164 23.67 -6.54 -9.50
C GLY A 164 22.58 -6.76 -8.46
N GLU A 165 21.91 -5.69 -8.01
CA GLU A 165 20.83 -5.77 -7.03
C GLU A 165 19.50 -5.82 -7.80
N TYR A 166 18.80 -6.95 -7.74
CA TYR A 166 17.58 -7.19 -8.54
C TYR A 166 16.32 -7.27 -7.69
N GLY A 167 16.36 -6.68 -6.50
CA GLY A 167 15.27 -6.77 -5.53
C GLY A 167 14.98 -8.22 -5.12
N GLY A 168 13.78 -8.45 -4.60
CA GLY A 168 13.30 -9.76 -4.19
C GLY A 168 12.87 -10.67 -5.33
N GLY A 169 13.36 -10.44 -6.56
CA GLY A 169 12.92 -11.14 -7.76
C GLY A 169 13.27 -12.63 -7.83
N LYS A 170 14.02 -13.14 -6.86
CA LYS A 170 14.36 -14.57 -6.69
C LYS A 170 13.80 -15.16 -5.39
N ASP A 171 13.04 -14.38 -4.63
CA ASP A 171 12.54 -14.81 -3.33
C ASP A 171 11.29 -15.67 -3.49
N MET A 172 11.46 -16.97 -3.28
CA MET A 172 10.40 -17.97 -3.43
C MET A 172 9.28 -17.81 -2.40
N GLU A 173 9.58 -17.29 -1.22
CA GLU A 173 8.57 -17.08 -0.20
C GLU A 173 7.72 -15.85 -0.50
N LEU A 174 8.34 -14.79 -1.04
CA LEU A 174 7.64 -13.60 -1.50
C LEU A 174 6.56 -13.94 -2.54
N VAL A 175 6.91 -14.74 -3.55
CA VAL A 175 5.97 -15.12 -4.61
C VAL A 175 4.89 -16.10 -4.12
N ARG A 176 5.20 -16.97 -3.16
CA ARG A 176 4.20 -17.82 -2.51
C ARG A 176 3.17 -17.00 -1.73
N CYS A 177 3.63 -16.04 -0.92
CA CYS A 177 2.75 -15.09 -0.24
C CYS A 177 1.88 -14.33 -1.23
N LEU A 178 2.46 -13.87 -2.35
CA LEU A 178 1.72 -13.20 -3.41
C LEU A 178 0.61 -14.08 -4.01
N GLY A 179 0.88 -15.37 -4.19
CA GLY A 179 -0.10 -16.35 -4.65
C GLY A 179 -1.30 -16.55 -3.73
N THR A 180 -1.26 -16.05 -2.48
CA THR A 180 -2.38 -16.13 -1.53
C THR A 180 -3.33 -14.92 -1.60
N LEU A 181 -3.02 -13.90 -2.39
CA LEU A 181 -3.87 -12.72 -2.50
C LEU A 181 -5.18 -13.00 -3.23
N HIS A 182 -6.26 -12.41 -2.74
CA HIS A 182 -7.57 -12.39 -3.41
C HIS A 182 -7.71 -11.07 -4.18
N VAL A 183 -7.32 -11.04 -5.46
CA VAL A 183 -7.34 -9.83 -6.30
C VAL A 183 -8.04 -10.07 -7.63
N GLU A 184 -8.74 -9.09 -8.22
CA GLU A 184 -9.33 -9.31 -9.56
C GLU A 184 -8.25 -9.38 -10.67
N LYS A 185 -7.21 -8.56 -10.56
CA LYS A 185 -6.09 -8.45 -11.50
C LYS A 185 -4.76 -8.19 -10.78
N LEU A 186 -3.74 -8.97 -11.11
CA LEU A 186 -2.36 -8.76 -10.63
C LEU A 186 -1.47 -8.36 -11.80
N THR A 187 -0.72 -7.27 -11.63
CA THR A 187 0.23 -6.77 -12.61
C THR A 187 1.65 -6.92 -12.09
N LEU A 188 2.50 -7.60 -12.86
CA LEU A 188 3.90 -7.85 -12.54
C LEU A 188 4.79 -7.00 -13.44
N ALA A 189 5.73 -6.26 -12.85
CA ALA A 189 6.67 -5.42 -13.56
C ALA A 189 8.09 -5.55 -12.98
N GLY A 190 9.11 -5.30 -13.80
CA GLY A 190 10.50 -5.27 -13.34
C GLY A 190 11.18 -6.65 -13.27
N PHE A 191 12.13 -6.80 -12.36
CA PHE A 191 13.04 -7.95 -12.29
C PHE A 191 12.50 -9.06 -11.38
N TYR A 192 11.74 -9.98 -11.95
CA TYR A 192 11.22 -11.18 -11.28
C TYR A 192 11.55 -12.45 -12.08
N ALA A 193 11.59 -13.59 -11.39
CA ALA A 193 11.98 -14.87 -11.99
C ALA A 193 11.02 -15.33 -13.09
N ARG A 194 11.58 -16.04 -14.07
CA ARG A 194 10.93 -16.39 -15.34
C ARG A 194 9.57 -17.08 -15.17
N HIS A 195 9.47 -18.02 -14.25
CA HIS A 195 8.29 -18.88 -14.09
C HIS A 195 7.21 -18.33 -13.15
N TRP A 196 7.45 -17.18 -12.52
CA TRP A 196 6.50 -16.60 -11.56
C TRP A 196 5.13 -16.25 -12.17
N PRO A 197 5.03 -15.65 -13.37
CA PRO A 197 3.72 -15.37 -13.96
C PRO A 197 2.87 -16.63 -14.16
N ASP A 198 3.49 -17.74 -14.58
CA ASP A 198 2.77 -19.00 -14.81
C ASP A 198 2.34 -19.65 -13.49
N TYR A 199 3.23 -19.66 -12.49
CA TYR A 199 2.90 -20.08 -11.14
C TYR A 199 1.71 -19.29 -10.57
N LEU A 200 1.74 -17.96 -10.65
CA LEU A 200 0.69 -17.09 -10.11
C LEU A 200 -0.64 -17.27 -10.86
N ARG A 201 -0.60 -17.48 -12.19
CA ARG A 201 -1.81 -17.83 -12.95
C ARG A 201 -2.43 -19.13 -12.45
N ALA A 202 -1.59 -20.15 -12.21
CA ALA A 202 -2.06 -21.44 -11.74
C ALA A 202 -2.65 -21.37 -10.33
N GLN A 203 -2.05 -20.59 -9.42
CA GLN A 203 -2.53 -20.45 -8.04
C GLN A 203 -3.79 -19.60 -7.93
N MET A 204 -3.83 -18.47 -8.63
CA MET A 204 -4.85 -17.44 -8.36
C MET A 204 -6.07 -17.57 -9.29
N GLY A 205 -5.93 -18.26 -10.44
CA GLY A 205 -7.00 -18.38 -11.45
C GLY A 205 -7.43 -17.03 -12.06
N GLN A 206 -6.66 -15.97 -11.82
CA GLN A 206 -6.98 -14.56 -12.11
C GLN A 206 -6.23 -14.03 -13.32
N ALA A 207 -6.60 -12.82 -13.77
CA ALA A 207 -5.91 -12.10 -14.84
C ALA A 207 -4.54 -11.60 -14.37
N ILE A 208 -3.49 -12.36 -14.67
CA ILE A 208 -2.09 -11.93 -14.49
C ILE A 208 -1.62 -11.18 -15.74
N VAL A 209 -1.31 -9.90 -15.59
CA VAL A 209 -0.72 -9.06 -16.64
C VAL A 209 0.76 -8.85 -16.34
N VAL A 210 1.60 -9.13 -17.34
CA VAL A 210 3.02 -8.81 -17.29
C VAL A 210 3.21 -7.48 -18.00
N GLU A 211 3.62 -6.46 -17.26
CA GLU A 211 4.04 -5.20 -17.84
C GLU A 211 5.49 -5.32 -18.29
N MET A 212 5.71 -5.07 -19.59
CA MET A 212 7.06 -5.00 -20.11
C MET A 212 7.77 -3.75 -19.58
N PRO A 213 9.07 -3.83 -19.26
CA PRO A 213 9.82 -2.66 -18.80
C PRO A 213 9.80 -1.56 -19.87
N PRO A 214 9.68 -0.28 -19.48
CA PRO A 214 9.65 0.83 -20.43
C PRO A 214 11.00 1.02 -21.16
N HIS A 215 10.89 1.17 -22.48
CA HIS A 215 11.69 1.93 -23.48
C HIS A 215 13.23 1.90 -23.53
N ASN A 216 13.95 1.13 -22.70
CA ASN A 216 15.41 1.00 -22.87
C ASN A 216 15.82 -0.45 -23.20
N ASP A 217 16.39 -0.63 -24.40
CA ASP A 217 16.94 -1.91 -24.88
C ASP A 217 17.91 -2.54 -23.89
N LEU A 218 18.67 -1.72 -23.14
CA LEU A 218 19.57 -2.21 -22.10
C LEU A 218 18.82 -2.85 -20.93
N MET A 219 17.75 -2.23 -20.44
CA MET A 219 16.96 -2.78 -19.33
C MET A 219 16.23 -4.04 -19.77
N ALA A 220 15.68 -4.05 -20.98
CA ALA A 220 15.05 -5.24 -21.55
C ALA A 220 16.06 -6.40 -21.70
N ARG A 221 17.28 -6.10 -22.14
CA ARG A 221 18.36 -7.11 -22.23
C ARG A 221 18.73 -7.66 -20.85
N ARG A 222 18.87 -6.78 -19.86
CA ARG A 222 19.24 -7.15 -18.49
C ARG A 222 18.14 -7.94 -17.79
N LEU A 223 16.88 -7.63 -18.06
CA LEU A 223 15.76 -8.44 -17.57
C LEU A 223 15.80 -9.85 -18.16
N ARG A 224 16.05 -9.99 -19.47
CA ARG A 224 16.20 -11.31 -20.10
C ARG A 224 17.37 -12.10 -19.49
N GLU A 225 18.55 -11.48 -19.39
CA GLU A 225 19.73 -12.09 -18.75
C GLU A 225 19.43 -12.51 -17.29
N PHE A 226 18.66 -11.72 -16.54
CA PHE A 226 18.24 -12.07 -15.19
C PHE A 226 17.30 -13.28 -15.18
N GLN A 227 16.30 -13.30 -16.06
CA GLN A 227 15.30 -14.38 -16.15
C GLN A 227 15.89 -15.70 -16.64
N GLU A 228 16.91 -15.65 -17.51
CA GLU A 228 17.72 -16.79 -17.96
C GLU A 228 18.64 -17.40 -16.87
N GLY A 229 18.65 -16.82 -15.67
CA GLY A 229 19.34 -17.37 -14.50
C GLY A 229 18.37 -17.69 -13.36
N THR A 230 17.12 -18.03 -13.70
CA THR A 230 16.03 -18.30 -12.74
C THR A 230 15.11 -19.45 -13.17
N GLU A 231 15.55 -20.29 -14.10
CA GLU A 231 14.81 -21.44 -14.61
C GLU A 231 14.51 -22.47 -13.52
N ASP A 232 15.40 -22.60 -12.55
CA ASP A 232 15.26 -23.49 -11.39
C ASP A 232 14.33 -22.92 -10.30
N LEU A 233 13.95 -21.64 -10.40
CA LEU A 233 13.12 -20.95 -9.42
C LEU A 233 11.62 -21.12 -9.73
N VAL A 234 11.14 -22.35 -9.59
CA VAL A 234 9.72 -22.72 -9.71
C VAL A 234 9.11 -22.85 -8.30
N PRO A 235 8.11 -22.04 -7.90
CA PRO A 235 7.63 -21.98 -6.51
C PRO A 235 6.78 -23.15 -6.02
#